data_AF-A0A2K3M7P7-F1
#
_entry.id   AF-A0A2K3M7P7-F1
#
_cell.length_a   1.000
_cell.length_b   1.000
_cell.length_c   1.000
_cell.angle_alpha   90.00
_cell.angle_beta   90.00
_cell.angle_gamma   90.00
#
_symmetry.space_group_name_H-M   'P 1'
#
loop_
_entity.id
_entity.type
_entity.pdbx_description
1 polymer ?
#
loop_
_entity_poly.entity_id
_entity_poly.type
_entity_poly.pdbx_seq_one_letter_code
_entity_poly.pdbx_strand_id
1 'polypeptide(L)'
;VENAGSDIVSEILLSFPENHAIHLAYLSATLNEGRGKAKPSSGVSLPYDEVVSPKDFPNSLKVYSVTLPKGLGKGDSLTLDVLAVFTHILQPFPEKITQADIQLLLFQESAHYLTPYPVKVQSLTVKLPDARIESYSKLENTKLQGSELKYGPYQNIPPFAYLPMVIHFENNQPFAVAKELVREIEISHWGNVQITEHYNLVHGGAESKGEFSRLDYQARPYVRGASAFRRLVAKLPPRAHSVYYRDEIGNISTSNLWGDSKKVDIVIF
;
A
#
# COMPACT_ATOMS: atom_id res chain seq x y z
N VAL A 1 16.83 -16.56 -3.34
CA VAL A 1 18.17 -16.09 -2.93
C VAL A 1 19.10 -17.30 -2.85
N GLU A 2 20.35 -17.16 -3.26
CA GLU A 2 21.36 -18.23 -3.29
C GLU A 2 22.65 -17.70 -2.64
N ASN A 3 23.26 -18.45 -1.72
CA ASN A 3 24.54 -18.07 -1.14
C ASN A 3 25.68 -18.57 -2.01
N ALA A 4 26.30 -17.67 -2.79
CA ALA A 4 27.47 -18.00 -3.60
C ALA A 4 28.80 -17.91 -2.81
N GLY A 5 28.79 -17.36 -1.59
CA GLY A 5 29.95 -17.17 -0.72
C GLY A 5 30.39 -18.45 -0.01
N SER A 6 31.58 -18.41 0.61
CA SER A 6 32.08 -19.52 1.44
C SER A 6 31.42 -19.59 2.82
N ASP A 7 31.01 -18.44 3.34
CA ASP A 7 30.61 -18.30 4.72
C ASP A 7 29.11 -18.54 4.88
N ILE A 8 28.71 -18.99 6.07
CA ILE A 8 27.30 -19.19 6.39
C ILE A 8 26.66 -17.82 6.61
N VAL A 9 25.59 -17.54 5.88
CA VAL A 9 24.86 -16.27 5.95
C VAL A 9 23.59 -16.45 6.76
N SER A 10 23.42 -15.68 7.83
CA SER A 10 22.25 -15.72 8.71
C SER A 10 21.24 -14.61 8.45
N GLU A 11 21.53 -13.67 7.56
CA GLU A 11 20.70 -12.50 7.32
C GLU A 11 20.61 -12.11 5.84
N ILE A 12 19.51 -11.46 5.45
CA ILE A 12 19.29 -10.93 4.10
C ILE A 12 18.91 -9.46 4.20
N LEU A 13 19.60 -8.62 3.43
CA LEU A 13 19.35 -7.18 3.40
C LEU A 13 18.30 -6.82 2.35
N LEU A 14 17.27 -6.10 2.78
CA LEU A 14 16.27 -5.46 1.92
C LEU A 14 16.55 -3.96 1.90
N SER A 15 16.47 -3.32 0.74
CA SER A 15 16.70 -1.88 0.63
C SER A 15 15.60 -1.17 -0.13
N PHE A 16 15.28 0.04 0.32
CA PHE A 16 14.28 0.91 -0.28
C PHE A 16 14.86 2.32 -0.45
N PRO A 17 14.51 3.02 -1.55
CA PRO A 17 14.76 4.45 -1.66
C PRO A 17 14.23 5.21 -0.45
N GLU A 18 15.01 6.15 0.10
CA GLU A 18 14.65 6.89 1.32
C GLU A 18 13.31 7.64 1.17
N ASN A 19 13.06 8.23 -0.01
CA ASN A 19 11.80 8.90 -0.34
C ASN A 19 10.57 7.98 -0.30
N HIS A 20 10.74 6.66 -0.47
CA HIS A 20 9.66 5.69 -0.31
C HIS A 20 9.63 5.11 1.10
N ALA A 21 10.80 4.90 1.70
CA ALA A 21 10.93 4.33 3.03
C ALA A 21 10.27 5.19 4.13
N ILE A 22 10.28 6.52 4.00
CA ILE A 22 9.54 7.42 4.90
C ILE A 22 8.02 7.19 4.90
N HIS A 23 7.51 6.51 3.87
CA HIS A 23 6.11 6.17 3.69
C HIS A 23 5.82 4.68 3.84
N LEU A 24 6.80 3.89 4.29
CA LEU A 24 6.62 2.46 4.56
C LEU A 24 5.74 2.27 5.81
N ALA A 25 4.55 1.71 5.63
CA ALA A 25 3.59 1.47 6.70
C ALA A 25 3.65 0.04 7.25
N TYR A 26 4.08 -0.92 6.42
CA TYR A 26 4.20 -2.32 6.83
C TYR A 26 5.24 -3.03 5.97
N LEU A 27 6.07 -3.85 6.61
CA LEU A 27 7.02 -4.74 5.96
C LEU A 27 6.91 -6.12 6.60
N SER A 28 6.87 -7.16 5.77
CA SER A 28 7.01 -8.54 6.20
C SER A 28 7.80 -9.36 5.20
N ALA A 29 8.51 -10.35 5.71
CA ALA A 29 9.27 -11.32 4.94
C ALA A 29 8.85 -12.72 5.39
N THR A 30 8.45 -13.57 4.46
CA THR A 30 7.99 -14.94 4.75
C THR A 30 8.83 -15.95 3.98
N LEU A 31 9.21 -17.02 4.67
CA LEU A 31 9.91 -18.15 4.07
C LEU A 31 8.90 -19.13 3.48
N ASN A 32 9.06 -19.48 2.21
CA ASN A 32 8.27 -20.54 1.57
C ASN A 32 9.12 -21.80 1.39
N GLU A 33 8.82 -22.85 2.17
CA GLU A 33 9.53 -24.13 2.12
C GLU A 33 8.99 -25.11 1.04
N GLY A 34 8.14 -24.66 0.12
CA GLY A 34 7.51 -25.51 -0.90
C GLY A 34 8.05 -25.31 -2.32
N ARG A 35 8.38 -26.41 -3.02
CA ARG A 35 8.45 -26.43 -4.50
C ARG A 35 7.02 -26.35 -5.07
N GLY A 36 6.43 -25.16 -5.11
CA GLY A 36 5.11 -24.94 -5.70
C GLY A 36 4.55 -23.55 -5.43
N LYS A 37 3.53 -23.13 -6.19
CA LYS A 37 2.76 -21.90 -5.96
C LYS A 37 1.93 -22.02 -4.67
N ALA A 38 2.57 -21.92 -3.52
CA ALA A 38 1.88 -21.80 -2.23
C ALA A 38 1.26 -20.39 -2.12
N LYS A 39 0.18 -20.26 -1.34
CA LYS A 39 -0.43 -18.95 -1.04
C LYS A 39 0.58 -18.12 -0.23
N PRO A 40 0.72 -16.81 -0.49
CA PRO A 40 1.68 -15.92 0.20
C PRO A 40 1.45 -15.76 1.72
N SER A 41 0.49 -16.48 2.31
CA SER A 41 0.08 -16.40 3.72
C SER A 41 0.33 -17.67 4.53
N SER A 42 1.02 -18.68 3.98
CA SER A 42 1.33 -19.93 4.71
C SER A 42 2.79 -20.08 5.14
N GLY A 43 3.63 -19.09 4.84
CA GLY A 43 5.05 -19.09 5.20
C GLY A 43 5.31 -18.62 6.63
N VAL A 44 6.47 -18.99 7.17
CA VAL A 44 6.93 -18.51 8.50
C VAL A 44 7.39 -17.06 8.35
N SER A 45 6.82 -16.16 9.16
CA SER A 45 7.25 -14.75 9.21
C SER A 45 8.63 -14.65 9.83
N LEU A 46 9.52 -13.90 9.19
CA LEU A 46 10.87 -13.67 9.65
C LEU A 46 10.97 -12.33 10.38
N PRO A 47 11.75 -12.25 11.48
CA PRO A 47 12.03 -10.99 12.14
C PRO A 47 12.97 -10.15 11.28
N TYR A 48 12.84 -8.84 11.38
CA TYR A 48 13.72 -7.89 10.71
C TYR A 48 14.00 -6.68 11.58
N ASP A 49 15.17 -6.07 11.38
CA ASP A 49 15.63 -4.87 12.07
C ASP A 49 16.09 -3.82 11.04
N GLU A 50 15.85 -2.53 11.31
CA GLU A 50 16.42 -1.45 10.49
C GLU A 50 17.94 -1.36 10.75
N VAL A 51 18.73 -1.39 9.68
CA VAL A 51 20.18 -1.26 9.74
C VAL A 51 20.55 0.22 9.66
N VAL A 52 21.10 0.75 10.76
CA VAL A 52 21.51 2.15 10.82
C VAL A 52 22.83 2.35 10.08
N SER A 53 22.79 3.08 8.96
CA SER A 53 23.97 3.61 8.24
C SER A 53 25.05 2.57 7.89
N PRO A 54 24.74 1.57 7.04
CA PRO A 54 25.76 0.63 6.59
C PRO A 54 26.82 1.34 5.74
N LYS A 55 28.11 1.17 6.10
CA LYS A 55 29.25 1.94 5.56
C LYS A 55 29.44 1.83 4.04
N ASP A 56 28.89 0.79 3.42
CA ASP A 56 29.08 0.45 2.00
C ASP A 56 27.83 0.70 1.14
N PHE A 57 26.82 1.38 1.69
CA PHE A 57 25.54 1.62 1.01
C PHE A 57 25.38 3.08 0.62
N PRO A 58 24.73 3.37 -0.52
CA PRO A 58 24.31 4.73 -0.84
C PRO A 58 23.47 5.34 0.29
N ASN A 59 23.80 6.56 0.72
CA ASN A 59 23.10 7.26 1.81
C ASN A 59 21.60 7.47 1.55
N SER A 60 21.15 7.43 0.30
CA SER A 60 19.76 7.60 -0.11
C SER A 60 18.90 6.34 0.05
N LEU A 61 19.38 5.33 0.77
CA LEU A 61 18.70 4.06 0.99
C LEU A 61 18.46 3.80 2.47
N LYS A 62 17.27 3.30 2.76
CA LYS A 62 16.96 2.63 4.02
C LYS A 62 17.11 1.13 3.85
N VAL A 63 17.76 0.49 4.81
CA VAL A 63 18.12 -0.93 4.75
C VAL A 63 17.52 -1.65 5.95
N TYR A 64 16.93 -2.81 5.71
CA TYR A 64 16.38 -3.70 6.72
C TYR A 64 17.07 -5.05 6.63
N SER A 65 17.51 -5.59 7.76
CA SER A 65 18.10 -6.93 7.84
C SER A 65 17.05 -7.94 8.27
N VAL A 66 16.78 -8.94 7.43
CA VAL A 66 15.86 -10.05 7.71
C VAL A 66 16.68 -11.22 8.23
N THR A 67 16.40 -11.67 9.45
CA THR A 67 17.12 -12.80 10.06
C THR A 67 16.54 -14.13 9.59
N LEU A 68 17.43 -15.03 9.15
CA LEU A 68 17.09 -16.38 8.73
C LEU A 68 17.04 -17.34 9.94
N PRO A 69 16.06 -18.26 10.01
CA PRO A 69 15.94 -19.20 11.12
C PRO A 69 17.08 -20.25 11.11
N LYS A 70 17.59 -20.55 9.90
CA LYS A 70 18.74 -21.40 9.68
C LYS A 70 19.70 -20.67 8.74
N GLY A 71 20.97 -20.60 9.12
CA GLY A 71 22.01 -20.03 8.27
C GLY A 71 22.09 -20.74 6.91
N LEU A 72 22.24 -19.96 5.85
CA LEU A 72 22.33 -20.43 4.48
C LEU A 72 23.79 -20.76 4.16
N GLY A 73 24.11 -22.04 3.92
CA GLY A 73 25.45 -22.49 3.57
C GLY A 73 25.81 -22.21 2.11
N LYS A 74 27.07 -22.45 1.75
CA LYS A 74 27.55 -22.27 0.36
C LYS A 74 26.75 -23.14 -0.62
N GLY A 75 26.18 -22.49 -1.64
CA GLY A 75 25.37 -23.14 -2.69
C GLY A 75 23.93 -23.42 -2.27
N ASP A 76 23.57 -23.20 -1.00
CA ASP A 76 22.19 -23.34 -0.57
C ASP A 76 21.33 -22.18 -1.12
N SER A 77 20.06 -22.50 -1.41
CA SER A 77 19.09 -21.55 -1.92
C SER A 77 17.80 -21.57 -1.12
N LEU A 78 17.17 -20.41 -0.97
CA LEU A 78 15.84 -20.28 -0.36
C LEU A 78 14.93 -19.35 -1.18
N THR A 79 13.62 -19.52 -1.00
CA THR A 79 12.59 -18.65 -1.56
C THR A 79 12.03 -17.75 -0.47
N LEU A 80 12.18 -16.44 -0.68
CA LEU A 80 11.73 -15.40 0.25
C LEU A 80 10.64 -14.59 -0.44
N ASP A 81 9.48 -14.50 0.19
CA ASP A 81 8.40 -13.61 -0.22
C ASP A 81 8.47 -12.36 0.67
N VAL A 82 8.47 -11.17 0.06
CA VAL A 82 8.53 -9.89 0.78
C VAL A 82 7.29 -9.07 0.42
N LEU A 83 6.57 -8.61 1.44
CA LEU A 83 5.44 -7.69 1.30
C LEU A 83 5.81 -6.36 1.96
N ALA A 84 5.87 -5.31 1.15
CA ALA A 84 5.99 -3.92 1.61
C ALA A 84 4.71 -3.16 1.24
N VAL A 85 4.15 -2.43 2.20
CA VAL A 85 2.98 -1.57 2.01
C VAL A 85 3.40 -0.14 2.25
N PHE A 86 3.21 0.70 1.23
CA PHE A 86 3.53 2.12 1.29
C PHE A 86 2.24 2.93 1.29
N THR A 87 2.20 3.98 2.10
CA THR A 87 1.15 5.00 2.08
C THR A 87 1.63 6.23 1.29
N HIS A 88 0.76 7.16 0.91
CA HIS A 88 1.17 8.49 0.38
C HIS A 88 2.15 8.55 -0.81
N ILE A 89 2.43 7.45 -1.52
CA ILE A 89 3.35 7.42 -2.67
C ILE A 89 2.67 7.76 -4.01
N LEU A 90 1.33 7.71 -4.07
CA LEU A 90 0.58 8.08 -5.26
C LEU A 90 0.29 9.57 -5.23
N GLN A 91 0.67 10.28 -6.29
CA GLN A 91 0.54 11.73 -6.37
C GLN A 91 -0.55 12.11 -7.40
N PRO A 92 -1.56 12.90 -7.02
CA PRO A 92 -2.54 13.40 -7.97
C PRO A 92 -1.90 14.29 -9.03
N PHE A 93 -2.20 14.02 -10.30
CA PHE A 93 -1.74 14.84 -11.41
C PHE A 93 -2.81 14.89 -12.51
N PRO A 94 -3.53 16.02 -12.69
CA PRO A 94 -3.31 17.30 -12.01
C PRO A 94 -3.65 17.27 -10.51
N GLU A 95 -3.00 18.13 -9.73
CA GLU A 95 -3.24 18.25 -8.28
C GLU A 95 -4.65 18.73 -7.95
N LYS A 96 -5.28 19.48 -8.87
CA LYS A 96 -6.63 20.03 -8.70
C LYS A 96 -7.52 19.67 -9.87
N ILE A 97 -8.70 19.14 -9.56
CA ILE A 97 -9.70 18.67 -10.53
C ILE A 97 -11.06 19.32 -10.25
N THR A 98 -11.83 19.61 -11.29
CA THR A 98 -13.22 20.07 -11.11
C THR A 98 -14.13 18.92 -10.69
N GLN A 99 -15.36 19.23 -10.28
CA GLN A 99 -16.35 18.24 -9.90
C GLN A 99 -16.67 17.20 -11.00
N ALA A 100 -16.45 17.53 -12.26
CA ALA A 100 -16.73 16.69 -13.43
C ALA A 100 -15.50 15.93 -13.96
N ASP A 101 -14.32 16.25 -13.45
CA ASP A 101 -13.07 15.70 -13.93
C ASP A 101 -12.78 14.33 -13.30
N ILE A 102 -11.95 13.56 -14.01
CA ILE A 102 -11.48 12.26 -13.58
C ILE A 102 -10.20 12.44 -12.76
N GLN A 103 -10.08 11.70 -11.66
CA GLN A 103 -8.85 11.68 -10.88
C GLN A 103 -7.80 10.80 -11.57
N LEU A 104 -6.68 11.41 -11.93
CA LEU A 104 -5.50 10.75 -12.45
C LEU A 104 -4.36 10.84 -11.42
N LEU A 105 -3.56 9.79 -11.31
CA LEU A 105 -2.46 9.69 -10.37
C LEU A 105 -1.16 9.30 -11.06
N LEU A 106 -0.05 9.81 -10.53
CA LEU A 106 1.30 9.39 -10.86
C LEU A 106 1.78 8.36 -9.84
N PHE A 107 2.36 7.29 -10.36
CA PHE A 107 3.21 6.35 -9.63
C PHE A 107 4.62 6.45 -10.21
N GLN A 108 5.58 6.79 -9.37
CA GLN A 108 6.99 6.96 -9.74
C GLN A 108 7.81 5.93 -8.97
N GLU A 109 8.58 5.11 -9.68
CA GLU A 109 9.48 4.14 -9.05
C GLU A 109 10.61 3.74 -10.02
N SER A 110 11.48 2.82 -9.63
CA SER A 110 12.43 2.10 -10.46
C SER A 110 11.83 0.82 -11.05
N ALA A 111 12.14 0.54 -12.33
CA ALA A 111 11.98 -0.76 -12.96
C ALA A 111 12.93 -1.82 -12.40
N HIS A 112 14.04 -1.42 -11.80
CA HIS A 112 15.00 -2.30 -11.16
C HIS A 112 14.77 -2.33 -9.66
N TYR A 113 14.77 -3.54 -9.10
CA TYR A 113 14.71 -3.71 -7.66
C TYR A 113 16.04 -3.24 -7.07
N LEU A 114 15.97 -2.24 -6.20
CA LEU A 114 17.14 -1.62 -5.62
C LEU A 114 17.66 -2.49 -4.49
N THR A 115 18.68 -3.30 -4.76
CA THR A 115 19.23 -4.28 -3.82
C THR A 115 20.76 -4.25 -3.78
N PRO A 116 21.40 -4.55 -2.63
CA PRO A 116 22.86 -4.68 -2.55
C PRO A 116 23.40 -5.93 -3.27
N TYR A 117 22.53 -6.84 -3.71
CA TYR A 117 22.93 -8.09 -4.33
C TYR A 117 22.82 -8.02 -5.86
N PRO A 118 23.73 -8.66 -6.61
CA PRO A 118 23.56 -8.79 -8.05
C PRO A 118 22.35 -9.68 -8.37
N VAL A 119 21.52 -9.27 -9.33
CA VAL A 119 20.30 -10.00 -9.70
C VAL A 119 20.49 -10.68 -11.05
N LYS A 120 20.40 -12.03 -11.06
CA LYS A 120 20.51 -12.84 -12.28
C LYS A 120 19.38 -12.53 -13.28
N VAL A 121 18.14 -12.53 -12.82
CA VAL A 121 16.94 -12.25 -13.62
C VAL A 121 15.92 -11.49 -12.78
N GLN A 122 15.29 -10.47 -13.35
CA GLN A 122 14.20 -9.73 -12.71
C GLN A 122 13.03 -9.55 -13.68
N SER A 123 11.81 -9.60 -13.17
CA SER A 123 10.60 -9.19 -13.88
C SER A 123 9.71 -8.41 -12.93
N LEU A 124 9.16 -7.28 -13.39
CA LEU A 124 8.27 -6.43 -12.62
C LEU A 124 6.89 -6.42 -13.28
N THR A 125 5.84 -6.61 -12.48
CA THR A 125 4.45 -6.49 -12.94
C THR A 125 3.74 -5.48 -12.05
N VAL A 126 3.23 -4.41 -12.66
CA VAL A 126 2.42 -3.38 -12.00
C VAL A 126 0.95 -3.63 -12.35
N LYS A 127 0.11 -3.79 -11.34
CA LYS A 127 -1.35 -3.98 -11.50
C LYS A 127 -2.07 -2.68 -11.19
N LEU A 128 -2.78 -2.16 -12.17
CA LEU A 128 -3.55 -0.92 -12.07
C LEU A 128 -5.02 -1.23 -11.76
N PRO A 129 -5.75 -0.27 -11.16
CA PRO A 129 -7.17 -0.45 -10.83
C PRO A 129 -8.05 -0.65 -12.07
N ASP A 130 -7.68 -0.03 -13.19
CA ASP A 130 -8.37 -0.13 -14.48
C ASP A 130 -7.33 -0.12 -15.63
N ALA A 131 -7.75 -0.47 -16.85
CA ALA A 131 -6.96 -0.43 -18.07
C ALA A 131 -6.83 0.98 -18.69
N ARG A 132 -7.39 2.00 -18.03
CA ARG A 132 -7.29 3.41 -18.45
C ARG A 132 -6.00 4.05 -17.97
N ILE A 133 -5.02 4.08 -18.88
CA ILE A 133 -3.68 4.60 -18.63
C ILE A 133 -3.47 5.81 -19.54
N GLU A 134 -3.09 6.94 -18.95
CA GLU A 134 -2.80 8.18 -19.67
C GLU A 134 -1.40 8.10 -20.29
N SER A 135 -0.40 7.70 -19.51
CA SER A 135 0.96 7.49 -20.00
C SER A 135 1.73 6.52 -19.12
N TYR A 136 2.77 5.91 -19.67
CA TYR A 136 3.71 5.07 -18.93
C TYR A 136 5.08 5.08 -19.61
N SER A 137 6.14 4.86 -18.83
CA SER A 137 7.50 4.81 -19.34
C SER A 137 7.71 3.58 -20.24
N LYS A 138 8.12 3.78 -21.49
CA LYS A 138 8.40 2.69 -22.43
C LYS A 138 9.87 2.27 -22.31
N LEU A 139 10.14 1.36 -21.38
CA LEU A 139 11.46 0.76 -21.19
C LEU A 139 11.62 -0.49 -22.05
N GLU A 140 12.83 -1.05 -22.08
CA GLU A 140 13.09 -2.31 -22.79
C GLU A 140 12.17 -3.44 -22.29
N ASN A 141 11.62 -4.21 -23.24
CA ASN A 141 10.69 -5.32 -22.97
C ASN A 141 9.40 -4.93 -22.22
N THR A 142 8.92 -3.68 -22.33
CA THR A 142 7.65 -3.28 -21.73
C THR A 142 6.45 -3.88 -22.48
N LYS A 143 5.52 -4.51 -21.75
CA LYS A 143 4.26 -5.05 -22.29
C LYS A 143 3.06 -4.57 -21.48
N LEU A 144 2.04 -4.07 -22.16
CA LEU A 144 0.74 -3.72 -21.58
C LEU A 144 -0.28 -4.83 -21.90
N GLN A 145 -0.95 -5.35 -20.89
CA GLN A 145 -2.00 -6.36 -21.02
C GLN A 145 -3.18 -6.01 -20.11
N GLY A 146 -4.23 -5.40 -20.66
CA GLY A 146 -5.37 -4.94 -19.86
C GLY A 146 -4.94 -3.85 -18.87
N SER A 147 -5.16 -4.08 -17.58
CA SER A 147 -4.70 -3.19 -16.49
C SER A 147 -3.34 -3.59 -15.90
N GLU A 148 -2.60 -4.52 -16.53
CA GLU A 148 -1.28 -4.94 -16.07
C GLU A 148 -0.16 -4.42 -16.99
N LEU A 149 0.84 -3.75 -16.39
CA LEU A 149 2.09 -3.35 -17.05
C LEU A 149 3.22 -4.29 -16.62
N LYS A 150 3.93 -4.87 -17.59
CA LYS A 150 5.05 -5.78 -17.36
C LYS A 150 6.34 -5.14 -17.88
N TYR A 151 7.34 -5.07 -17.02
CA TYR A 151 8.69 -4.58 -17.32
C TYR A 151 9.71 -5.71 -17.20
N GLY A 152 10.63 -5.79 -18.16
CA GLY A 152 11.55 -6.91 -18.29
C GLY A 152 10.95 -8.11 -19.03
N PRO A 153 11.61 -9.29 -19.01
CA PRO A 153 12.68 -9.65 -18.09
C PRO A 153 13.99 -8.89 -18.36
N TYR A 154 14.66 -8.52 -17.27
CA TYR A 154 16.02 -7.98 -17.28
C TYR A 154 16.98 -9.07 -16.77
N GLN A 155 18.22 -9.09 -17.27
CA GLN A 155 19.22 -10.09 -16.90
C GLN A 155 20.49 -9.40 -16.39
N ASN A 156 21.18 -10.06 -15.46
CA ASN A 156 22.50 -9.64 -14.94
C ASN A 156 22.53 -8.17 -14.47
N ILE A 157 21.57 -7.80 -13.62
CA ILE A 157 21.46 -6.44 -13.08
C ILE A 157 22.51 -6.28 -11.97
N PRO A 158 23.35 -5.23 -12.02
CA PRO A 158 24.34 -4.99 -10.97
C PRO A 158 23.70 -4.54 -9.66
N PRO A 159 24.42 -4.65 -8.52
CA PRO A 159 23.98 -4.08 -7.24
C PRO A 159 23.62 -2.60 -7.37
N PHE A 160 22.58 -2.19 -6.67
CA PHE A 160 22.08 -0.81 -6.60
C PHE A 160 21.71 -0.18 -7.96
N ALA A 161 21.42 -0.99 -8.99
CA ALA A 161 20.94 -0.45 -10.26
C ALA A 161 19.58 0.25 -10.08
N TYR A 162 19.46 1.42 -10.70
CA TYR A 162 18.24 2.24 -10.65
C TYR A 162 17.81 2.60 -12.08
N LEU A 163 16.56 2.30 -12.43
CA LEU A 163 16.00 2.57 -13.76
C LEU A 163 14.64 3.26 -13.60
N PRO A 164 14.58 4.60 -13.62
CA PRO A 164 13.35 5.32 -13.28
C PRO A 164 12.21 5.02 -14.26
N MET A 165 11.01 4.94 -13.72
CA MET A 165 9.76 4.81 -14.43
C MET A 165 8.69 5.71 -13.80
N VAL A 166 7.76 6.13 -14.65
CA VAL A 166 6.57 6.88 -14.28
C VAL A 166 5.38 6.24 -14.98
N ILE A 167 4.29 6.08 -14.23
CA ILE A 167 2.99 5.60 -14.72
C ILE A 167 1.93 6.61 -14.32
N HIS A 168 1.16 7.09 -15.28
CA HIS A 168 0.06 8.02 -15.11
C HIS A 168 -1.24 7.34 -15.50
N PHE A 169 -2.17 7.19 -14.56
CA PHE A 169 -3.35 6.34 -14.74
C PHE A 169 -4.58 6.88 -14.02
N GLU A 170 -5.77 6.46 -14.46
CA GLU A 170 -7.04 6.79 -13.83
C GLU A 170 -7.24 6.01 -12.53
N ASN A 171 -7.59 6.72 -11.46
CA ASN A 171 -8.01 6.11 -10.20
C ASN A 171 -9.00 7.02 -9.47
N ASN A 172 -10.29 6.74 -9.65
CA ASN A 172 -11.39 7.43 -8.99
C ASN A 172 -11.76 6.85 -7.62
N GLN A 173 -10.93 5.98 -7.02
CA GLN A 173 -11.19 5.57 -5.63
C GLN A 173 -11.01 6.77 -4.70
N PRO A 174 -11.83 6.89 -3.63
CA PRO A 174 -11.67 7.95 -2.66
C PRO A 174 -10.46 7.71 -1.75
N PHE A 175 -9.63 8.73 -1.58
CA PHE A 175 -8.40 8.63 -0.79
C PHE A 175 -8.66 9.05 0.66
N ALA A 176 -9.21 8.13 1.45
CA ALA A 176 -9.48 8.34 2.87
C ALA A 176 -8.18 8.34 3.69
N VAL A 177 -7.83 9.51 4.25
CA VAL A 177 -6.65 9.66 5.10
C VAL A 177 -7.10 10.16 6.47
N ALA A 178 -6.89 9.36 7.51
CA ALA A 178 -7.05 9.82 8.89
C ALA A 178 -5.79 10.60 9.29
N LYS A 179 -5.88 11.92 9.40
CA LYS A 179 -4.79 12.76 9.92
C LYS A 179 -4.54 12.48 11.39
N GLU A 180 -5.61 12.22 12.12
CA GLU A 180 -5.59 11.89 13.53
C GLU A 180 -6.70 10.87 13.82
N LEU A 181 -6.36 9.89 14.65
CA LEU A 181 -7.29 8.92 15.19
C LEU A 181 -7.02 8.78 16.68
N VAL A 182 -7.97 9.21 17.50
CA VAL A 182 -7.95 8.98 18.95
C VAL A 182 -8.90 7.84 19.25
N ARG A 183 -8.39 6.76 19.82
CA ARG A 183 -9.20 5.62 20.30
C ARG A 183 -9.15 5.56 21.82
N GLU A 184 -10.31 5.74 22.44
CA GLU A 184 -10.51 5.58 23.87
C GLU A 184 -11.13 4.21 24.14
N ILE A 185 -10.55 3.47 25.10
CA ILE A 185 -11.04 2.16 25.52
C ILE A 185 -11.33 2.23 27.02
N GLU A 186 -12.60 2.28 27.38
CA GLU A 186 -13.05 2.27 28.76
C GLU A 186 -13.42 0.84 29.17
N ILE A 187 -12.78 0.34 30.23
CA ILE A 187 -13.01 -1.00 30.76
C ILE A 187 -13.73 -0.88 32.09
N SER A 188 -14.97 -1.36 32.14
CA SER A 188 -15.76 -1.44 33.37
C SER A 188 -15.81 -2.87 33.88
N HIS A 189 -15.35 -3.06 35.12
CA HIS A 189 -15.45 -4.33 35.83
C HIS A 189 -16.91 -4.73 36.15
N TRP A 190 -17.86 -3.80 35.97
CA TRP A 190 -19.29 -4.05 36.11
C TRP A 190 -19.92 -4.67 34.85
N GLY A 191 -19.16 -4.85 33.75
CA GLY A 191 -19.53 -5.79 32.69
C GLY A 191 -19.43 -5.31 31.25
N ASN A 192 -18.84 -4.16 30.95
CA ASN A 192 -18.70 -3.68 29.56
C ASN A 192 -17.32 -3.10 29.25
N VAL A 193 -16.95 -3.22 27.97
CA VAL A 193 -15.83 -2.48 27.37
C VAL A 193 -16.43 -1.54 26.34
N GLN A 194 -16.23 -0.25 26.52
CA GLN A 194 -16.70 0.78 25.61
C GLN A 194 -15.50 1.31 24.80
N ILE A 195 -15.68 1.38 23.49
CA ILE A 195 -14.66 1.90 22.57
C ILE A 195 -15.25 3.14 21.89
N THR A 196 -14.56 4.27 22.02
CA THR A 196 -14.90 5.52 21.34
C THR A 196 -13.75 5.89 20.41
N GLU A 197 -14.05 6.20 19.15
CA GLU A 197 -13.05 6.62 18.17
C GLU A 197 -13.38 8.00 17.61
N HIS A 198 -12.40 8.90 17.64
CA HIS A 198 -12.48 10.23 17.06
C HIS A 198 -11.57 10.28 15.84
N TYR A 199 -12.17 10.45 14.65
CA TYR A 199 -11.47 10.51 13.38
C TYR A 199 -11.41 11.94 12.85
N ASN A 200 -10.21 12.45 12.59
CA ASN A 200 -9.99 13.61 11.74
C ASN A 200 -9.64 13.12 10.33
N LEU A 201 -10.66 13.00 9.47
CA LEU A 201 -10.53 12.45 8.13
C LEU A 201 -10.39 13.55 7.07
N VAL A 202 -9.46 13.37 6.14
CA VAL A 202 -9.30 14.21 4.95
C VAL A 202 -9.29 13.38 3.67
N HIS A 203 -9.60 14.04 2.55
CA HIS A 203 -9.42 13.47 1.22
C HIS A 203 -7.98 13.72 0.74
N GLY A 204 -7.18 12.66 0.59
CA GLY A 204 -5.78 12.71 0.16
C GLY A 204 -5.55 12.62 -1.35
N GLY A 205 -6.61 12.65 -2.15
CA GLY A 205 -6.54 12.67 -3.62
C GLY A 205 -6.46 14.09 -4.17
N ALA A 206 -6.84 14.28 -5.43
CA ALA A 206 -6.83 15.60 -6.07
C ALA A 206 -7.77 16.58 -5.34
N GLU A 207 -7.34 17.83 -5.21
CA GLU A 207 -8.14 18.90 -4.61
C GLU A 207 -9.28 19.33 -5.55
N SER A 208 -10.39 19.80 -4.98
CA SER A 208 -11.46 20.38 -5.78
C SER A 208 -11.05 21.75 -6.32
N LYS A 209 -11.22 21.95 -7.63
CA LYS A 209 -11.04 23.21 -8.34
C LYS A 209 -12.38 23.79 -8.76
N GLY A 210 -12.60 25.07 -8.45
CA GLY A 210 -13.83 25.78 -8.79
C GLY A 210 -14.94 25.54 -7.77
N GLU A 211 -16.16 25.87 -8.16
CA GLU A 211 -17.33 25.82 -7.28
C GLU A 211 -17.98 24.44 -7.27
N PHE A 212 -18.54 24.07 -6.12
CA PHE A 212 -19.38 22.89 -6.01
C PHE A 212 -20.82 23.22 -6.42
N SER A 213 -21.34 22.52 -7.42
CA SER A 213 -22.73 22.62 -7.87
C SER A 213 -23.50 21.38 -7.45
N ARG A 214 -24.40 21.55 -6.47
CA ARG A 214 -25.31 20.46 -6.04
C ARG A 214 -26.20 19.99 -7.18
N LEU A 215 -26.65 20.93 -8.03
CA LEU A 215 -27.46 20.60 -9.20
C LEU A 215 -26.70 19.65 -10.13
N ASP A 216 -25.45 19.98 -10.47
CA ASP A 216 -24.63 19.12 -11.33
C ASP A 216 -24.30 17.79 -10.65
N TYR A 217 -24.07 17.81 -9.32
CA TYR A 217 -23.82 16.60 -8.55
C TYR A 217 -25.00 15.63 -8.58
N GLN A 218 -26.22 16.15 -8.54
CA GLN A 218 -27.44 15.35 -8.52
C GLN A 218 -27.89 14.96 -9.94
N ALA A 219 -27.78 15.88 -10.91
CA ALA A 219 -28.26 15.68 -12.27
C ALA A 219 -27.36 14.76 -13.12
N ARG A 220 -26.06 14.65 -12.81
CA ARG A 220 -25.08 13.89 -13.60
C ARG A 220 -24.49 12.70 -12.83
N PRO A 221 -25.25 11.60 -12.61
CA PRO A 221 -24.83 10.49 -11.75
C PRO A 221 -23.53 9.80 -12.14
N TYR A 222 -23.16 9.84 -13.44
CA TYR A 222 -21.95 9.19 -13.98
C TYR A 222 -20.71 10.08 -14.00
N VAL A 223 -20.87 11.40 -13.98
CA VAL A 223 -19.77 12.39 -14.09
C VAL A 223 -19.56 13.15 -12.77
N ARG A 224 -20.45 12.97 -11.78
CA ARG A 224 -20.35 13.61 -10.47
C ARG A 224 -19.17 13.06 -9.66
N GLY A 225 -18.31 13.95 -9.16
CA GLY A 225 -17.38 13.74 -8.03
C GLY A 225 -17.00 12.28 -7.81
N ALA A 226 -16.37 11.67 -8.81
CA ALA A 226 -16.17 10.22 -8.85
C ALA A 226 -15.21 9.77 -7.75
N SER A 227 -14.21 10.61 -7.46
CA SER A 227 -13.24 10.46 -6.38
C SER A 227 -13.75 10.86 -5.00
N ALA A 228 -14.91 11.52 -4.88
CA ALA A 228 -15.38 12.03 -3.58
C ALA A 228 -15.79 10.91 -2.60
N PHE A 229 -15.69 11.18 -1.30
CA PHE A 229 -16.32 10.33 -0.30
C PHE A 229 -17.84 10.35 -0.49
N ARG A 230 -18.42 9.16 -0.65
CA ARG A 230 -19.88 8.97 -0.69
C ARG A 230 -20.40 8.10 0.43
N ARG A 231 -19.50 7.27 0.97
CA ARG A 231 -19.79 6.40 2.10
C ARG A 231 -18.48 6.03 2.79
N LEU A 232 -18.53 5.92 4.09
CA LEU A 232 -17.49 5.31 4.90
C LEU A 232 -18.09 4.06 5.55
N VAL A 233 -17.31 3.00 5.64
CA VAL A 233 -17.75 1.75 6.28
C VAL A 233 -16.81 1.47 7.42
N ALA A 234 -17.30 1.57 8.65
CA ALA A 234 -16.55 1.13 9.83
C ALA A 234 -16.97 -0.31 10.15
N LYS A 235 -15.98 -1.19 10.20
CA LYS A 235 -16.15 -2.59 10.56
C LYS A 235 -15.95 -2.73 12.06
N LEU A 236 -17.00 -3.11 12.76
CA LEU A 236 -17.02 -3.27 14.20
C LEU A 236 -16.85 -4.75 14.59
N PRO A 237 -16.34 -5.02 15.81
CA PRO A 237 -16.30 -6.38 16.33
C PRO A 237 -17.68 -7.05 16.33
N PRO A 238 -17.75 -8.38 16.21
CA PRO A 238 -19.01 -9.11 16.39
C PRO A 238 -19.63 -8.76 17.75
N ARG A 239 -20.96 -8.63 17.81
CA ARG A 239 -21.71 -8.28 19.03
C ARG A 239 -21.53 -6.84 19.53
N ALA A 240 -20.93 -5.96 18.73
CA ALA A 240 -21.02 -4.52 18.98
C ALA A 240 -22.50 -4.09 19.12
N HIS A 241 -22.79 -3.32 20.16
CA HIS A 241 -24.12 -2.83 20.50
C HIS A 241 -24.01 -1.39 21.03
N SER A 242 -25.15 -0.71 21.20
CA SER A 242 -25.19 0.69 21.64
C SER A 242 -24.31 1.62 20.80
N VAL A 243 -24.29 1.38 19.48
CA VAL A 243 -23.48 2.15 18.53
C VAL A 243 -24.09 3.54 18.36
N TYR A 244 -23.26 4.57 18.49
CA TYR A 244 -23.63 5.95 18.18
C TYR A 244 -22.60 6.55 17.22
N TYR A 245 -23.06 7.47 16.38
CA TYR A 245 -22.24 8.22 15.43
C TYR A 245 -22.62 9.70 15.50
N ARG A 246 -21.64 10.54 15.83
CA ARG A 246 -21.81 11.96 16.09
C ARG A 246 -20.64 12.77 15.52
N ASP A 247 -20.89 14.01 15.19
CA ASP A 247 -19.86 15.02 14.97
C ASP A 247 -19.72 15.92 16.21
N GLU A 248 -18.98 17.02 16.07
CA GLU A 248 -18.76 18.01 17.13
C GLU A 248 -20.03 18.78 17.52
N ILE A 249 -21.04 18.84 16.63
CA ILE A 249 -22.25 19.64 16.81
C ILE A 249 -23.50 18.80 17.12
N GLY A 250 -23.42 17.47 16.99
CA GLY A 250 -24.50 16.59 17.41
C GLY A 250 -24.53 15.23 16.71
N ASN A 251 -25.70 14.61 16.78
CA ASN A 251 -25.93 13.28 16.23
C ASN A 251 -26.11 13.34 14.70
N ILE A 252 -25.48 12.40 13.98
CA ILE A 252 -25.65 12.25 12.54
C ILE A 252 -26.59 11.08 12.26
N SER A 253 -27.76 11.36 11.68
CA SER A 253 -28.77 10.35 11.35
C SER A 253 -28.52 9.62 10.02
N THR A 254 -27.58 10.08 9.20
CA THR A 254 -27.23 9.46 7.90
C THR A 254 -26.26 8.29 8.07
N SER A 255 -26.67 7.29 8.84
CA SER A 255 -25.93 6.03 8.99
C SER A 255 -26.86 4.82 8.97
N ASN A 256 -26.32 3.66 8.61
CA ASN A 256 -27.04 2.39 8.64
C ASN A 256 -26.16 1.31 9.28
N LEU A 257 -26.66 0.68 10.33
CA LEU A 257 -25.99 -0.41 11.03
C LEU A 257 -26.52 -1.74 10.50
N TRP A 258 -25.63 -2.60 10.03
CA TRP A 258 -25.95 -3.95 9.59
C TRP A 258 -25.05 -4.94 10.35
N GLY A 259 -25.59 -6.08 10.77
CA GLY A 259 -24.78 -7.07 11.45
C GLY A 259 -25.36 -8.47 11.36
N ASP A 260 -24.47 -9.45 11.44
CA ASP A 260 -24.78 -10.87 11.62
C ASP A 260 -23.95 -11.43 12.79
N SER A 261 -24.02 -12.75 13.01
CA SER A 261 -23.27 -13.40 14.10
C SER A 261 -21.75 -13.30 13.97
N LYS A 262 -21.23 -12.92 12.80
CA LYS A 262 -19.80 -12.89 12.47
C LYS A 262 -19.24 -11.48 12.30
N LYS A 263 -20.08 -10.47 12.04
CA LYS A 263 -19.63 -9.09 11.85
C LYS A 263 -20.73 -8.07 12.11
N VAL A 264 -20.32 -6.87 12.49
CA VAL A 264 -21.19 -5.69 12.58
C VAL A 264 -20.51 -4.59 11.77
N ASP A 265 -21.22 -4.00 10.82
CA ASP A 265 -20.73 -2.94 9.95
C ASP A 265 -21.66 -1.72 10.09
N ILE A 266 -21.09 -0.52 10.26
CA ILE A 266 -21.83 0.74 10.13
C ILE A 266 -21.43 1.42 8.83
N VAL A 267 -22.43 1.72 8.00
CA VAL A 267 -22.27 2.50 6.77
C VAL A 267 -22.68 3.93 7.08
N ILE A 268 -21.77 4.87 6.91
CA ILE A 268 -21.96 6.31 7.09
C ILE A 268 -22.06 6.92 5.69
N PHE A 269 -23.10 7.71 5.42
CA PHE A 269 -23.40 8.32 4.13
C PHE A 269 -23.12 9.83 4.13
#